data_AF-A0AA41FHB9-F1
#
_entry.id   AF-A0AA41FHB9-F1
#
_cell.length_a   1.000
_cell.length_b   1.000
_cell.length_c   1.000
_cell.angle_alpha   90.00
_cell.angle_beta   90.00
_cell.angle_gamma   90.00
#
_symmetry.space_group_name_H-M   'P 1'
#
loop_
_entity.id
_entity.type
_entity.pdbx_description
1 polymer ?
#
loop_
_entity_poly.entity_id
_entity_poly.type
_entity_poly.pdbx_seq_one_letter_code
_entity_poly.pdbx_strand_id
1 'polypeptide(L)'
;MLETFGEYMYYLLSTPFKQARKARNQWYIYFKVTGRLFDENKTMLRRAREEGMVRTASPRMLPEHGLDRKLTRYEGETWENFRVRLMMYADTCRLGGTEVGTLQAVRSLGFTDVEMVPAYELEGSREHWAEFYVILSRDIDDSFDLGHDIIRREVRRVKKVSGLDRYRFLYRIQDAGLEECIRPHDILIRAEMRWYNNNILNGEHDNDGSIHHDNVIGNHLPYLHIRSRMEEDEEGRLTCTTWHHWRIHDGSTYNDGAKHMDAQVIEEEI
;
A
#
# COMPACT_ATOMS: atom_id res chain seq x y z
N MET A 1 6.09 -32.96 -36.51
CA MET A 1 7.27 -32.74 -35.64
C MET A 1 7.24 -33.83 -34.57
N LEU A 2 8.35 -34.47 -34.20
CA LEU A 2 8.34 -35.55 -33.20
C LEU A 2 7.98 -34.98 -31.83
N GLU A 3 6.85 -35.40 -31.25
CA GLU A 3 6.24 -34.76 -30.07
C GLU A 3 6.82 -35.24 -28.73
N THR A 4 7.34 -36.47 -28.67
CA THR A 4 7.85 -37.09 -27.43
C THR A 4 9.29 -37.57 -27.58
N PHE A 5 10.01 -37.60 -26.46
CA PHE A 5 11.40 -38.08 -26.44
C PHE A 5 11.51 -39.52 -26.92
N GLY A 6 10.55 -40.38 -26.55
CA GLY A 6 10.52 -41.78 -26.96
C GLY A 6 10.38 -41.97 -28.47
N GLU A 7 9.52 -41.18 -29.12
CA GLU A 7 9.39 -41.22 -30.58
C GLU A 7 10.65 -40.70 -31.29
N TYR A 8 11.28 -39.66 -30.74
CA TYR A 8 12.55 -39.15 -31.24
C TYR A 8 13.67 -40.19 -31.15
N MET A 9 13.83 -40.85 -29.99
CA MET A 9 14.84 -41.89 -29.82
C MET A 9 14.63 -43.09 -30.73
N TYR A 10 13.37 -43.54 -30.91
CA TYR A 10 13.08 -44.61 -31.85
C TYR A 10 13.35 -44.21 -33.30
N TYR A 11 13.06 -42.96 -33.68
CA TYR A 11 13.35 -42.44 -35.01
C TYR A 11 14.86 -42.50 -35.33
N LEU A 12 15.71 -42.17 -34.36
CA LEU A 12 17.18 -42.18 -34.48
C LEU A 12 17.80 -43.57 -34.69
N LEU A 13 17.08 -44.65 -34.40
CA LEU A 13 17.59 -46.00 -34.64
C LEU A 13 17.89 -46.26 -36.12
N SER A 14 18.92 -47.05 -36.40
CA SER A 14 19.19 -47.55 -37.75
C SER A 14 18.09 -48.50 -38.21
N THR A 15 17.90 -48.60 -39.53
CA THR A 15 16.80 -49.35 -40.17
C THR A 15 16.62 -50.79 -39.67
N PRO A 16 17.67 -51.60 -39.42
CA PRO A 16 17.51 -52.98 -38.93
C PRO A 16 16.70 -53.06 -37.62
N PHE A 17 16.84 -52.09 -36.72
CA PHE A 17 16.13 -52.08 -35.44
C PHE A 17 14.68 -51.59 -35.54
N LYS A 18 14.22 -51.17 -36.73
CA LYS A 18 12.88 -50.64 -36.97
C LYS A 18 12.00 -51.56 -37.82
N GLN A 19 12.52 -52.70 -38.27
CA GLN A 19 11.83 -53.62 -39.20
C GLN A 19 10.59 -54.29 -38.60
N ALA A 20 10.58 -54.53 -37.29
CA ALA A 20 9.43 -55.08 -36.59
C ALA A 20 8.33 -54.03 -36.38
N ARG A 21 7.06 -54.45 -36.45
CA ARG A 21 5.90 -53.60 -36.10
C ARG A 21 6.09 -53.04 -34.69
N LYS A 22 5.90 -51.72 -34.50
CA LYS A 22 6.07 -51.00 -33.22
C LYS A 22 5.50 -51.75 -32.01
N ALA A 23 4.30 -52.34 -32.12
CA ALA A 23 3.64 -53.08 -31.03
C ALA A 23 4.41 -54.32 -30.51
N ARG A 24 5.32 -54.90 -31.30
CA ARG A 24 6.15 -56.06 -30.91
C ARG A 24 7.64 -55.70 -30.85
N ASN A 25 8.02 -54.48 -31.22
CA ASN A 25 9.40 -54.05 -31.27
C ASN A 25 9.87 -53.69 -29.86
N GLN A 26 10.77 -54.50 -29.29
CA GLN A 26 11.29 -54.30 -27.94
C GLN A 26 12.00 -52.96 -27.76
N TRP A 27 12.70 -52.47 -28.79
CA TRP A 27 13.31 -51.14 -28.76
C TRP A 27 12.27 -50.03 -28.69
N TYR A 28 11.17 -50.17 -29.44
CA TYR A 28 10.07 -49.20 -29.37
C TYR A 28 9.41 -49.20 -27.98
N ILE A 29 9.17 -50.38 -27.40
CA ILE A 29 8.59 -50.51 -26.05
C ILE A 29 9.53 -49.88 -25.01
N TYR A 30 10.83 -50.17 -25.09
CA TYR A 30 11.85 -49.58 -24.23
C TYR A 30 11.87 -48.05 -24.31
N PHE A 31 11.91 -47.48 -25.52
CA PHE A 31 11.90 -46.03 -25.71
C PHE A 31 10.58 -45.37 -25.34
N LYS A 32 9.46 -46.08 -25.43
CA LYS A 32 8.17 -45.58 -24.94
C LYS A 32 8.18 -45.38 -23.42
N VAL A 33 8.74 -46.34 -22.67
CA VAL A 33 8.83 -46.25 -21.21
C VAL A 33 9.88 -45.23 -20.78
N THR A 34 11.11 -45.37 -21.27
CA THR A 34 12.21 -44.47 -20.92
C THR A 34 11.98 -43.05 -21.41
N GLY A 35 11.44 -42.87 -22.60
CA GLY A 35 11.15 -41.55 -23.15
C GLY A 35 10.14 -40.77 -22.33
N ARG A 36 9.12 -41.44 -21.78
CA ARG A 36 8.18 -40.80 -20.85
C ARG A 36 8.91 -40.26 -19.61
N LEU A 37 9.84 -41.02 -19.02
CA LEU A 37 10.63 -40.56 -17.88
C LEU A 37 11.48 -39.33 -18.23
N PHE A 38 12.05 -39.27 -19.44
CA PHE A 38 12.78 -38.09 -19.91
C PHE A 38 11.89 -36.87 -20.12
N ASP A 39 10.70 -37.05 -20.69
CA ASP A 39 9.75 -35.95 -20.89
C ASP A 39 9.25 -35.39 -19.54
N GLU A 40 8.98 -36.25 -18.56
CA GLU A 40 8.64 -35.87 -17.19
C GLU A 40 9.81 -35.09 -16.54
N ASN A 41 11.04 -35.61 -16.59
CA ASN A 41 12.22 -34.91 -16.07
C ASN A 41 12.46 -33.55 -16.73
N LYS A 42 12.32 -33.47 -18.06
CA LYS A 42 12.44 -32.22 -18.81
C LYS A 42 11.43 -31.18 -18.33
N THR A 43 10.21 -31.62 -18.04
CA THR A 43 9.14 -30.75 -17.51
C THR A 43 9.49 -30.27 -16.11
N MET A 44 9.99 -31.15 -15.25
CA MET A 44 10.45 -30.79 -13.90
C MET A 44 11.62 -29.81 -13.93
N LEU A 45 12.59 -29.99 -14.82
CA LEU A 45 13.71 -29.06 -14.99
C LEU A 45 13.27 -27.68 -15.48
N ARG A 46 12.30 -27.62 -16.41
CA ARG A 46 11.71 -26.35 -16.86
C ARG A 46 10.99 -25.65 -15.73
N ARG A 47 10.18 -26.38 -14.96
CA ARG A 47 9.53 -25.84 -13.76
C ARG A 47 10.55 -25.33 -12.75
N ALA A 48 11.59 -26.09 -12.44
CA ALA A 48 12.65 -25.66 -11.53
C ALA A 48 13.34 -24.37 -12.03
N ARG A 49 13.57 -24.24 -13.34
CA ARG A 49 14.09 -23.02 -13.95
C ARG A 49 13.13 -21.83 -13.82
N GLU A 50 11.83 -22.05 -14.05
CA GLU A 50 10.79 -21.02 -13.91
C GLU A 50 10.67 -20.54 -12.46
N GLU A 51 10.65 -21.46 -11.50
CA GLU A 51 10.60 -21.18 -10.07
C GLU A 51 11.91 -20.55 -9.54
N GLY A 52 13.04 -20.87 -10.16
CA GLY A 52 14.36 -20.33 -9.82
C GLY A 52 14.59 -18.88 -10.25
N MET A 53 13.70 -18.29 -11.04
CA MET A 53 13.81 -16.90 -11.50
C MET A 53 12.71 -16.05 -10.90
N VAL A 54 13.07 -14.97 -10.20
CA VAL A 54 12.11 -14.06 -9.52
C VAL A 54 10.99 -13.60 -10.45
N ARG A 55 11.27 -13.37 -11.74
CA ARG A 55 10.27 -12.94 -12.72
C ARG A 55 9.18 -13.98 -13.00
N THR A 56 9.54 -15.26 -13.02
CA THR A 56 8.63 -16.36 -13.43
C THR A 56 8.19 -17.24 -12.27
N ALA A 57 8.77 -17.05 -11.09
CA ALA A 57 8.46 -17.84 -9.91
C ALA A 57 6.99 -17.75 -9.51
N SER A 58 6.43 -18.84 -9.02
CA SER A 58 5.10 -18.85 -8.42
C SER A 58 5.09 -18.01 -7.13
N PRO A 59 3.93 -17.48 -6.70
CA PRO A 59 3.81 -16.72 -5.45
C PRO A 59 4.36 -17.48 -4.23
N ARG A 60 4.26 -18.80 -4.23
CA ARG A 60 4.76 -19.66 -3.15
C ARG A 60 6.29 -19.65 -3.03
N MET A 61 7.00 -19.45 -4.14
CA MET A 61 8.48 -19.44 -4.17
C MET A 61 9.07 -18.04 -3.97
N LEU A 62 8.27 -16.97 -4.09
CA LEU A 62 8.76 -15.60 -3.90
C LEU A 62 9.35 -15.33 -2.50
N PRO A 63 8.78 -15.82 -1.39
CA PRO A 63 9.37 -15.64 -0.06
C PRO A 63 10.79 -16.23 0.04
N GLU A 64 11.05 -17.37 -0.59
CA GLU A 64 12.38 -18.00 -0.62
C GLU A 64 13.41 -17.08 -1.31
N HIS A 65 13.02 -16.44 -2.42
CA HIS A 65 13.85 -15.42 -3.07
C HIS A 65 14.07 -14.17 -2.19
N GLY A 66 13.15 -13.88 -1.28
CA GLY A 66 13.23 -12.78 -0.33
C GLY A 66 14.19 -13.01 0.83
N LEU A 67 14.39 -14.26 1.26
CA LEU A 67 15.24 -14.61 2.40
C LEU A 67 16.68 -14.11 2.24
N ASP A 68 17.30 -14.39 1.09
CA ASP A 68 18.67 -13.93 0.78
C ASP A 68 18.80 -12.41 0.77
N ARG A 69 17.70 -11.71 0.45
CA ARG A 69 17.63 -10.24 0.39
C ARG A 69 17.15 -9.62 1.71
N LYS A 70 16.83 -10.43 2.72
CA LYS A 70 16.17 -10.01 3.97
C LYS A 70 14.88 -9.23 3.70
N LEU A 71 14.16 -9.59 2.64
CA LEU A 71 12.88 -9.00 2.27
C LEU A 71 11.75 -9.96 2.60
N THR A 72 10.73 -9.44 3.29
CA THR A 72 9.46 -10.11 3.49
C THR A 72 8.36 -9.30 2.83
N ARG A 73 7.31 -10.00 2.39
CA ARG A 73 6.10 -9.35 1.90
C ARG A 73 5.44 -8.57 3.03
N TYR A 74 4.94 -7.38 2.72
CA TYR A 74 4.19 -6.58 3.68
C TYR A 74 2.71 -6.96 3.72
N GLU A 75 2.05 -6.63 4.83
CA GLU A 75 0.60 -6.70 4.93
C GLU A 75 -0.05 -5.72 3.94
N GLY A 76 -1.11 -6.13 3.25
CA GLY A 76 -1.73 -5.35 2.17
C GLY A 76 -0.96 -5.33 0.84
N GLU A 77 0.28 -5.84 0.78
CA GLU A 77 1.08 -5.87 -0.45
C GLU A 77 0.61 -7.01 -1.38
N THR A 78 0.42 -6.70 -2.66
CA THR A 78 0.15 -7.69 -3.70
C THR A 78 1.40 -8.52 -4.00
N TRP A 79 1.21 -9.75 -4.50
CA TRP A 79 2.34 -10.61 -4.87
C TRP A 79 3.19 -10.03 -6.00
N GLU A 80 2.58 -9.24 -6.90
CA GLU A 80 3.30 -8.62 -8.01
C GLU A 80 4.15 -7.44 -7.53
N ASN A 81 3.64 -6.61 -6.61
CA ASN A 81 4.47 -5.56 -6.00
C ASN A 81 5.65 -6.16 -5.23
N PHE A 82 5.41 -7.24 -4.47
CA PHE A 82 6.49 -7.95 -3.79
C PHE A 82 7.53 -8.50 -4.78
N ARG A 83 7.09 -9.05 -5.92
CA ARG A 83 7.98 -9.51 -7.01
C ARG A 83 8.81 -8.36 -7.57
N VAL A 84 8.19 -7.23 -7.89
CA VAL A 84 8.88 -6.02 -8.38
C VAL A 84 9.92 -5.57 -7.38
N ARG A 85 9.60 -5.55 -6.09
CA ARG A 85 10.52 -5.19 -5.02
C ARG A 85 11.72 -6.14 -4.90
N LEU A 86 11.50 -7.44 -5.06
CA LEU A 86 12.59 -8.44 -5.13
C LEU A 86 13.50 -8.24 -6.35
N MET A 87 12.93 -7.93 -7.51
CA MET A 87 13.70 -7.66 -8.73
C MET A 87 14.52 -6.37 -8.61
N MET A 88 13.91 -5.31 -8.08
CA MET A 88 14.52 -3.98 -7.98
C MET A 88 15.54 -3.86 -6.83
N TYR A 89 15.53 -4.78 -5.86
CA TYR A 89 16.35 -4.69 -4.64
C TYR A 89 17.83 -4.35 -4.90
N ALA A 90 18.48 -5.06 -5.82
CA ALA A 90 19.90 -4.87 -6.09
C ALA A 90 20.20 -3.46 -6.63
N ASP A 91 19.38 -2.96 -7.56
CA ASP A 91 19.51 -1.62 -8.11
C ASP A 91 19.17 -0.54 -7.07
N THR A 92 18.14 -0.74 -6.25
CA THR A 92 17.79 0.17 -5.16
C THR A 92 18.92 0.28 -4.13
N CYS A 93 19.57 -0.84 -3.78
CA CYS A 93 20.75 -0.83 -2.90
C CYS A 93 21.93 -0.08 -3.53
N ARG A 94 22.18 -0.29 -4.83
CA ARG A 94 23.24 0.40 -5.57
C ARG A 94 23.02 1.92 -5.64
N LEU A 95 21.76 2.34 -5.71
CA LEU A 95 21.34 3.74 -5.76
C LEU A 95 21.03 4.34 -4.37
N GLY A 96 21.38 3.63 -3.30
CA GLY A 96 21.22 4.12 -1.93
C GLY A 96 21.86 5.49 -1.73
N GLY A 97 21.18 6.39 -1.01
CA GLY A 97 21.61 7.77 -0.81
C GLY A 97 21.38 8.68 -2.01
N THR A 98 20.66 8.24 -3.04
CA THR A 98 20.27 9.09 -4.18
C THR A 98 18.76 9.31 -4.23
N GLU A 99 18.35 10.40 -4.86
CA GLU A 99 16.94 10.68 -5.13
C GLU A 99 16.33 9.59 -6.02
N VAL A 100 17.04 9.19 -7.07
CA VAL A 100 16.62 8.11 -7.99
C VAL A 100 16.39 6.80 -7.25
N GLY A 101 17.30 6.42 -6.34
CA GLY A 101 17.14 5.21 -5.52
C GLY A 101 15.94 5.30 -4.58
N THR A 102 15.71 6.48 -4.00
CA THR A 102 14.57 6.73 -3.10
C THR A 102 13.24 6.62 -3.85
N LEU A 103 13.13 7.27 -5.01
CA LEU A 103 11.96 7.16 -5.89
C LEU A 103 11.74 5.72 -6.35
N GLN A 104 12.81 5.00 -6.72
CA GLN A 104 12.72 3.59 -7.11
C GLN A 104 12.22 2.71 -5.96
N ALA A 105 12.62 2.99 -4.71
CA ALA A 105 12.12 2.27 -3.55
C ALA A 105 10.61 2.45 -3.38
N VAL A 106 10.09 3.68 -3.51
CA VAL A 106 8.64 3.94 -3.42
C VAL A 106 7.89 3.31 -4.60
N ARG A 107 8.43 3.42 -5.83
CA ARG A 107 7.84 2.78 -7.01
C ARG A 107 7.74 1.27 -6.90
N SER A 108 8.71 0.63 -6.25
CA SER A 108 8.69 -0.81 -6.03
C SER A 108 7.53 -1.29 -5.13
N LEU A 109 6.93 -0.39 -4.35
CA LEU A 109 5.73 -0.68 -3.55
C LEU A 109 4.43 -0.62 -4.34
N GLY A 110 4.47 -0.15 -5.60
CA GLY A 110 3.32 -0.02 -6.50
C GLY A 110 2.90 1.43 -6.80
N PHE A 111 3.55 2.43 -6.21
CA PHE A 111 3.23 3.84 -6.48
C PHE A 111 3.91 4.32 -7.76
N THR A 112 3.14 4.58 -8.80
CA THR A 112 3.67 4.99 -10.12
C THR A 112 3.96 6.49 -10.18
N ASP A 113 3.03 7.31 -9.70
CA ASP A 113 3.12 8.77 -9.71
C ASP A 113 3.70 9.29 -8.39
N VAL A 114 5.04 9.32 -8.35
CA VAL A 114 5.83 9.76 -7.19
C VAL A 114 6.91 10.71 -7.65
N GLU A 115 7.01 11.83 -6.93
CA GLU A 115 8.05 12.84 -7.11
C GLU A 115 8.71 13.20 -5.77
N MET A 116 9.93 13.70 -5.86
CA MET A 116 10.67 14.25 -4.74
C MET A 116 10.94 15.72 -5.02
N VAL A 117 10.51 16.59 -4.10
CA VAL A 117 10.65 18.04 -4.24
C VAL A 117 11.36 18.59 -3.01
N PRO A 118 12.43 19.38 -3.15
CA PRO A 118 13.05 20.04 -2.01
C PRO A 118 12.06 20.98 -1.30
N ALA A 119 12.06 20.99 0.03
CA ALA A 119 11.09 21.76 0.80
C ALA A 119 11.20 23.26 0.55
N TYR A 120 12.42 23.78 0.33
CA TYR A 120 12.63 25.20 0.04
C TYR A 120 12.01 25.66 -1.30
N GLU A 121 11.82 24.76 -2.25
CA GLU A 121 11.15 25.07 -3.54
C GLU A 121 9.64 25.05 -3.36
N LEU A 122 9.13 24.10 -2.58
CA LEU A 122 7.70 23.92 -2.37
C LEU A 122 7.10 24.96 -1.40
N GLU A 123 7.83 25.32 -0.35
CA GLU A 123 7.38 26.22 0.72
C GLU A 123 7.89 27.66 0.53
N GLY A 124 8.84 27.88 -0.39
CA GLY A 124 9.45 29.19 -0.62
C GLY A 124 10.35 29.69 0.51
N SER A 125 10.67 28.85 1.51
CA SER A 125 11.52 29.18 2.65
C SER A 125 12.88 28.48 2.57
N ARG A 126 13.97 29.25 2.72
CA ARG A 126 15.34 28.70 2.77
C ARG A 126 15.70 28.04 4.10
N GLU A 127 14.85 28.14 5.11
CA GLU A 127 15.11 27.53 6.43
C GLU A 127 15.08 26.00 6.38
N HIS A 128 14.30 25.42 5.45
CA HIS A 128 14.13 23.97 5.27
C HIS A 128 15.02 23.40 4.15
N TRP A 129 16.26 23.88 4.02
CA TRP A 129 17.16 23.51 2.91
C TRP A 129 17.60 22.03 2.90
N ALA A 130 17.57 21.36 4.05
CA ALA A 130 17.93 19.94 4.20
C ALA A 130 16.72 18.99 4.16
N GLU A 131 15.53 19.52 3.90
CA GLU A 131 14.27 18.77 3.92
C GLU A 131 13.72 18.59 2.50
N PHE A 132 13.00 17.50 2.28
CA PHE A 132 12.36 17.20 1.01
C PHE A 132 11.00 16.55 1.22
N TYR A 133 10.07 16.80 0.31
CA TYR A 133 8.78 16.14 0.24
C TYR A 133 8.85 14.97 -0.74
N VAL A 134 8.39 13.80 -0.29
CA VAL A 134 7.95 12.72 -1.17
C VAL A 134 6.47 12.96 -1.43
N ILE A 135 6.13 13.33 -2.66
CA ILE A 135 4.75 13.59 -3.06
C ILE A 135 4.26 12.35 -3.82
N LEU A 136 3.19 11.75 -3.32
CA LEU A 136 2.58 10.57 -3.91
C LEU A 136 1.21 10.96 -4.45
N SER A 137 1.02 10.84 -5.76
CA SER A 137 -0.26 11.06 -6.42
C SER A 137 -0.90 9.71 -6.74
N ARG A 138 -2.20 9.57 -6.46
CA ARG A 138 -2.95 8.34 -6.75
C ARG A 138 -4.41 8.63 -7.06
N ASP A 139 -5.08 7.66 -7.67
CA ASP A 139 -6.53 7.70 -7.75
C ASP A 139 -7.14 7.35 -6.38
N ILE A 140 -8.33 7.90 -6.09
CA ILE A 140 -9.11 7.53 -4.91
C ILE A 140 -9.70 6.12 -5.05
N ASP A 141 -10.00 5.70 -6.28
CA ASP A 141 -10.56 4.39 -6.59
C ASP A 141 -9.52 3.27 -6.60
N ASP A 142 -8.23 3.62 -6.53
CA ASP A 142 -7.17 2.64 -6.33
C ASP A 142 -7.34 1.97 -4.96
N SER A 143 -7.66 0.67 -4.97
CA SER A 143 -7.83 -0.23 -3.81
C SER A 143 -6.53 -0.52 -3.04
N PHE A 144 -5.68 0.49 -2.87
CA PHE A 144 -4.33 0.32 -2.35
C PHE A 144 -4.31 0.27 -0.81
N ASP A 145 -3.89 -0.90 -0.30
CA ASP A 145 -3.97 -1.30 1.12
C ASP A 145 -2.64 -1.21 1.89
N LEU A 146 -1.58 -0.59 1.35
CA LEU A 146 -0.30 -0.51 2.06
C LEU A 146 -0.28 0.67 3.06
N GLY A 147 0.09 0.39 4.30
CA GLY A 147 0.23 1.40 5.35
C GLY A 147 1.27 2.49 5.04
N HIS A 148 0.96 3.73 5.40
CA HIS A 148 1.88 4.87 5.21
C HIS A 148 3.18 4.76 6.02
N ASP A 149 3.19 3.99 7.10
CA ASP A 149 4.40 3.64 7.86
C ASP A 149 5.39 2.81 7.03
N ILE A 150 4.89 1.92 6.16
CA ILE A 150 5.71 1.08 5.30
C ILE A 150 6.46 1.95 4.28
N ILE A 151 5.78 2.91 3.67
CA ILE A 151 6.38 3.88 2.74
C ILE A 151 7.52 4.63 3.43
N ARG A 152 7.25 5.16 4.63
CA ARG A 152 8.24 5.89 5.44
C ARG A 152 9.45 5.03 5.77
N ARG A 153 9.24 3.76 6.12
CA ARG A 153 10.32 2.81 6.39
C ARG A 153 11.19 2.58 5.16
N GLU A 154 10.58 2.36 3.99
CA GLU A 154 11.34 2.11 2.76
C GLU A 154 12.12 3.34 2.29
N VAL A 155 11.51 4.54 2.36
CA VAL A 155 12.21 5.79 2.07
C VAL A 155 13.38 5.99 3.02
N ARG A 156 13.18 5.82 4.33
CA ARG A 156 14.24 6.00 5.34
C ARG A 156 15.39 4.99 5.22
N ARG A 157 15.14 3.81 4.65
CA ARG A 157 16.18 2.82 4.37
C ARG A 157 17.10 3.27 3.22
N VAL A 158 16.59 4.05 2.27
CA VAL A 158 17.29 4.34 1.00
C VAL A 158 17.72 5.80 0.86
N LYS A 159 17.04 6.74 1.52
CA LYS A 159 17.33 8.18 1.42
C LYS A 159 18.77 8.52 1.86
N LYS A 160 19.20 9.74 1.52
CA LYS A 160 20.41 10.36 2.12
C LYS A 160 20.26 10.43 3.63
N VAL A 161 21.32 10.04 4.35
CA VAL A 161 21.32 9.94 5.83
C VAL A 161 20.90 11.26 6.51
N SER A 162 21.38 12.39 6.00
CA SER A 162 21.11 13.72 6.57
C SER A 162 19.81 14.38 6.09
N GLY A 163 19.16 13.85 5.05
CA GLY A 163 17.98 14.48 4.47
C GLY A 163 16.75 14.20 5.31
N LEU A 164 15.97 15.23 5.66
CA LEU A 164 14.72 15.06 6.41
C LEU A 164 13.55 14.82 5.45
N ASP A 165 12.86 13.70 5.62
CA ASP A 165 11.76 13.26 4.76
C ASP A 165 10.41 13.79 5.27
N ARG A 166 9.69 14.51 4.40
CA ARG A 166 8.29 14.90 4.55
C ARG A 166 7.45 14.23 3.46
N TYR A 167 6.13 14.18 3.66
CA TYR A 167 5.23 13.46 2.77
C TYR A 167 3.99 14.29 2.45
N ARG A 168 3.54 14.24 1.19
CA ARG A 168 2.26 14.78 0.75
C ARG A 168 1.56 13.72 -0.09
N PHE A 169 0.33 13.40 0.28
CA PHE A 169 -0.50 12.44 -0.45
C PHE A 169 -1.56 13.23 -1.22
N LEU A 170 -1.55 13.09 -2.54
CA LEU A 170 -2.50 13.72 -3.45
C LEU A 170 -3.42 12.62 -3.99
N TYR A 171 -4.72 12.75 -3.73
CA TYR A 171 -5.73 11.86 -4.26
C TYR A 171 -6.44 12.58 -5.40
N ARG A 172 -6.34 12.04 -6.61
CA ARG A 172 -7.09 12.47 -7.78
C ARG A 172 -8.43 11.75 -7.76
N ILE A 173 -9.49 12.49 -8.01
CA ILE A 173 -10.83 11.96 -8.23
C ILE A 173 -11.03 12.04 -9.75
N GLN A 174 -10.85 10.92 -10.46
CA GLN A 174 -11.14 10.85 -11.89
C GLN A 174 -12.56 10.31 -12.07
N ASP A 175 -13.52 11.20 -12.18
CA ASP A 175 -14.88 10.81 -12.54
C ASP A 175 -14.95 10.59 -14.05
N ALA A 176 -15.04 9.33 -14.49
CA ALA A 176 -15.05 8.97 -15.92
C ALA A 176 -16.30 9.45 -16.68
N GLY A 177 -17.26 10.10 -16.01
CA GLY A 177 -18.44 10.73 -16.62
C GLY A 177 -18.33 12.24 -16.87
N LEU A 178 -17.20 12.88 -16.52
CA LEU A 178 -17.12 14.35 -16.36
C LEU A 178 -16.49 15.11 -17.54
N GLU A 179 -16.27 14.50 -18.71
CA GLU A 179 -15.84 15.27 -19.91
C GLU A 179 -16.97 16.13 -20.51
N GLU A 180 -18.25 15.90 -20.17
CA GLU A 180 -19.38 16.68 -20.72
C GLU A 180 -20.21 17.47 -19.71
N CYS A 181 -20.01 17.33 -18.39
CA CYS A 181 -20.81 18.05 -17.40
C CYS A 181 -19.98 18.38 -16.16
N ILE A 182 -19.41 19.58 -16.07
CA ILE A 182 -18.95 20.13 -14.78
C ILE A 182 -20.20 20.33 -13.91
N ARG A 183 -20.54 19.33 -13.09
CA ARG A 183 -21.55 19.46 -12.03
C ARG A 183 -20.83 19.70 -10.71
N PRO A 184 -21.28 20.65 -9.87
CA PRO A 184 -20.79 20.77 -8.51
C PRO A 184 -21.12 19.46 -7.76
N HIS A 185 -20.13 18.91 -7.05
CA HIS A 185 -20.29 17.70 -6.25
C HIS A 185 -20.22 18.07 -4.77
N ASP A 186 -21.19 17.62 -3.99
CA ASP A 186 -21.15 17.75 -2.54
C ASP A 186 -20.33 16.61 -1.94
N ILE A 187 -19.11 16.94 -1.49
CA ILE A 187 -18.25 16.02 -0.75
C ILE A 187 -18.60 16.12 0.73
N LEU A 188 -19.39 15.18 1.25
CA LEU A 188 -19.62 15.07 2.69
C LEU A 188 -18.41 14.43 3.39
N ILE A 189 -17.47 15.25 3.86
CA ILE A 189 -16.33 14.79 4.68
C ILE A 189 -16.79 14.68 6.13
N ARG A 190 -17.18 13.47 6.57
CA ARG A 190 -17.40 13.22 8.00
C ARG A 190 -16.06 12.92 8.67
N ALA A 191 -15.49 13.91 9.35
CA ALA A 191 -14.31 13.78 10.20
C ALA A 191 -14.74 13.51 11.65
N GLU A 192 -14.66 12.26 12.12
CA GLU A 192 -14.84 11.96 13.54
C GLU A 192 -13.48 12.08 14.24
N MET A 193 -13.27 13.15 15.01
CA MET A 193 -12.13 13.29 15.92
C MET A 193 -12.57 12.87 17.32
N ARG A 194 -12.15 11.68 17.75
CA ARG A 194 -12.41 11.23 19.13
C ARG A 194 -11.24 11.58 20.01
N TRP A 195 -11.46 12.53 20.89
CA TRP A 195 -10.58 12.80 22.00
C TRP A 195 -10.98 11.82 23.10
N TYR A 196 -10.04 11.09 23.68
CA TYR A 196 -10.30 10.28 24.87
C TYR A 196 -9.33 10.73 25.93
N ASN A 197 -9.82 11.59 26.82
CA ASN A 197 -9.80 11.47 28.27
C ASN A 197 -10.18 12.86 28.81
N ASN A 198 -11.39 12.97 29.32
CA ASN A 198 -11.82 13.95 30.31
C ASN A 198 -13.10 13.34 30.87
N ASN A 199 -13.22 13.27 32.19
CA ASN A 199 -14.32 12.63 32.92
C ASN A 199 -15.65 12.78 32.17
N ILE A 200 -16.19 11.67 31.67
CA ILE A 200 -17.50 11.66 31.04
C ILE A 200 -18.48 12.04 32.16
N LEU A 201 -18.99 13.27 32.12
CA LEU A 201 -20.13 13.69 32.92
C LEU A 201 -21.36 12.99 32.33
N ASN A 202 -21.50 11.71 32.63
CA ASN A 202 -22.63 10.85 32.26
C ASN A 202 -23.90 11.15 33.08
N GLY A 203 -23.91 12.24 33.85
CA GLY A 203 -25.00 12.63 34.74
C GLY A 203 -25.00 11.91 36.09
N GLU A 204 -24.03 11.03 36.37
CA GLU A 204 -23.95 10.32 37.67
C GLU A 204 -23.17 11.09 38.75
N HIS A 205 -22.57 12.23 38.40
CA HIS A 205 -21.76 13.05 39.30
C HIS A 205 -22.16 14.53 39.25
N ASP A 206 -22.43 15.10 40.42
CA ASP A 206 -22.70 16.53 40.60
C ASP A 206 -21.41 17.34 40.42
N ASN A 207 -21.48 18.43 39.65
CA ASN A 207 -20.34 19.32 39.41
C ASN A 207 -20.28 20.40 40.50
N ASP A 208 -20.02 19.98 41.74
CA ASP A 208 -20.06 20.77 42.98
C ASP A 208 -18.73 21.44 43.36
N GLY A 209 -17.75 21.41 42.44
CA GLY A 209 -16.41 21.95 42.65
C GLY A 209 -15.45 21.01 43.42
N SER A 210 -15.88 19.80 43.79
CA SER A 210 -15.02 18.79 44.44
C SER A 210 -14.09 18.03 43.48
N ILE A 211 -14.32 18.13 42.18
CA ILE A 211 -13.57 17.41 41.15
C ILE A 211 -12.30 18.21 40.76
N HIS A 212 -11.12 17.65 41.04
CA HIS A 212 -9.83 18.22 40.64
C HIS A 212 -9.49 17.81 39.20
N HIS A 213 -9.42 18.76 38.28
CA HIS A 213 -9.04 18.52 36.88
C HIS A 213 -7.53 18.72 36.69
N ASP A 214 -6.74 17.65 36.83
CA ASP A 214 -5.32 17.68 36.46
C ASP A 214 -5.16 17.37 34.98
N ASN A 215 -4.95 18.41 34.17
CA ASN A 215 -4.84 18.34 32.70
C ASN A 215 -3.52 17.71 32.19
N VAL A 216 -2.89 16.79 32.94
CA VAL A 216 -1.53 16.30 32.64
C VAL A 216 -1.47 14.82 32.24
N ILE A 217 -2.57 14.06 32.30
CA ILE A 217 -2.52 12.63 31.96
C ILE A 217 -2.83 12.43 30.47
N GLY A 218 -1.78 12.06 29.74
CA GLY A 218 -1.69 12.07 28.28
C GLY A 218 -2.78 11.29 27.54
N ASN A 219 -3.38 11.97 26.57
CA ASN A 219 -4.39 11.39 25.69
C ASN A 219 -3.75 10.81 24.45
N HIS A 220 -4.25 9.64 24.05
CA HIS A 220 -3.89 8.98 22.81
C HIS A 220 -3.90 9.95 21.62
N LEU A 221 -3.00 9.70 20.66
CA LEU A 221 -2.94 10.45 19.40
C LEU A 221 -4.35 10.51 18.77
N PRO A 222 -4.81 11.70 18.35
CA PRO A 222 -6.11 11.84 17.71
C PRO A 222 -6.15 10.93 16.47
N TYR A 223 -7.24 10.16 16.34
CA TYR A 223 -7.50 9.39 15.13
C TYR A 223 -8.63 10.06 14.35
N LEU A 224 -8.42 10.23 13.05
CA LEU A 224 -9.37 10.81 12.11
C LEU A 224 -10.03 9.65 11.37
N HIS A 225 -11.33 9.47 11.55
CA HIS A 225 -12.12 8.57 10.70
C HIS A 225 -12.84 9.42 9.65
N ILE A 226 -12.51 9.21 8.38
CA ILE A 226 -13.15 9.88 7.24
C ILE A 226 -14.16 8.92 6.63
N ARG A 227 -15.44 9.29 6.63
CA ARG A 227 -16.48 8.58 5.88
C ARG A 227 -17.02 9.52 4.81
N SER A 228 -16.78 9.18 3.55
CA SER A 228 -17.34 9.89 2.40
C SER A 228 -18.66 9.24 1.98
N ARG A 229 -19.67 10.06 1.70
CA ARG A 229 -20.94 9.64 1.09
C ARG A 229 -21.23 10.58 -0.08
N MET A 230 -21.48 10.02 -1.25
CA MET A 230 -21.87 10.76 -2.46
C MET A 230 -23.39 10.75 -2.59
N GLU A 231 -24.00 11.93 -2.74
CA GLU A 231 -25.39 12.11 -3.15
C GLU A 231 -25.43 13.16 -4.28
N GLU A 232 -26.30 12.95 -5.27
CA GLU A 232 -26.50 13.87 -6.41
C GLU A 232 -27.47 14.98 -6.00
N ASP A 233 -27.06 16.26 -6.04
CA ASP A 233 -27.97 17.40 -5.90
C ASP A 233 -27.52 18.60 -6.76
N GLU A 234 -28.47 19.40 -7.26
CA GLU A 234 -28.24 20.43 -8.31
C GLU A 234 -27.81 21.82 -7.77
N GLU A 235 -27.84 22.05 -6.46
CA GLU A 235 -27.35 23.29 -5.81
C GLU A 235 -26.45 22.92 -4.61
N GLY A 236 -25.13 22.93 -4.80
CA GLY A 236 -24.18 22.60 -3.74
C GLY A 236 -23.97 23.77 -2.79
N ARG A 237 -24.43 23.64 -1.54
CA ARG A 237 -24.08 24.53 -0.43
C ARG A 237 -23.09 23.82 0.48
N LEU A 238 -21.83 24.23 0.44
CA LEU A 238 -20.79 23.74 1.35
C LEU A 238 -21.13 24.17 2.79
N THR A 239 -21.73 23.25 3.54
CA THR A 239 -22.10 23.49 4.94
C THR A 239 -21.12 22.72 5.82
N CYS A 240 -20.21 23.40 6.51
CA CYS A 240 -19.28 22.76 7.43
C CYS A 240 -19.96 22.62 8.80
N THR A 241 -20.52 21.43 9.07
CA THR A 241 -21.12 21.17 10.38
C THR A 241 -20.10 20.52 11.32
N THR A 242 -19.52 21.32 12.21
CA THR A 242 -18.56 20.81 13.20
C THR A 242 -19.30 20.36 14.45
N TRP A 243 -19.36 19.04 14.67
CA TRP A 243 -19.97 18.46 15.86
C TRP A 243 -18.98 18.47 17.02
N HIS A 244 -19.04 19.52 17.83
CA HIS A 244 -18.32 19.55 19.09
C HIS A 244 -19.08 18.74 20.13
N HIS A 245 -18.67 17.50 20.34
CA HIS A 245 -19.27 16.67 21.40
C HIS A 245 -19.00 17.21 22.81
N TRP A 246 -18.09 18.19 22.98
CA TRP A 246 -17.72 18.79 24.27
C TRP A 246 -17.58 20.32 24.16
N ARG A 247 -17.99 21.06 25.21
CA ARG A 247 -17.60 22.46 25.41
C ARG A 247 -16.22 22.52 26.06
N ILE A 248 -15.32 23.34 25.50
CA ILE A 248 -14.03 23.68 26.11
C ILE A 248 -14.29 24.73 27.18
N HIS A 249 -13.88 24.47 28.43
CA HIS A 249 -13.90 25.47 29.49
C HIS A 249 -12.84 26.54 29.19
N ASP A 250 -13.26 27.69 28.69
CA ASP A 250 -12.39 28.82 28.31
C ASP A 250 -11.82 29.60 29.51
N GLY A 251 -12.12 29.16 30.74
CA GLY A 251 -11.67 29.80 31.98
C GLY A 251 -12.49 31.02 32.40
N SER A 252 -13.53 31.39 31.64
CA SER A 252 -14.38 32.56 31.94
C SER A 252 -15.50 32.30 32.96
N THR A 253 -15.69 31.03 33.35
CA THR A 253 -16.75 30.61 34.28
C THR A 253 -16.18 29.83 35.45
N TYR A 254 -16.81 29.96 36.63
CA TYR A 254 -16.48 29.16 37.81
C TYR A 254 -17.32 27.88 37.79
N ASN A 255 -16.71 26.72 38.09
CA ASN A 255 -17.42 25.45 38.29
C ASN A 255 -18.06 25.43 39.69
N ASP A 256 -19.14 26.19 39.86
CA ASP A 256 -19.88 26.35 41.12
C ASP A 256 -21.22 25.60 41.15
N GLY A 257 -21.46 24.71 40.17
CA GLY A 257 -22.69 23.93 40.05
C GLY A 257 -23.93 24.72 39.62
N ALA A 258 -23.83 26.04 39.37
CA ALA A 258 -24.99 26.87 39.02
C ALA A 258 -25.45 26.73 37.56
N LYS A 259 -24.69 26.05 36.70
CA LYS A 259 -24.99 25.89 35.26
C LYS A 259 -25.05 24.41 34.85
N HIS A 260 -26.14 24.03 34.19
CA HIS A 260 -26.24 22.78 33.46
C HIS A 260 -25.40 22.84 32.18
N MET A 261 -24.57 21.82 31.94
CA MET A 261 -23.72 21.71 30.75
C MET A 261 -24.34 20.71 29.77
N ASP A 262 -24.92 21.21 28.68
CA ASP A 262 -25.38 20.38 27.55
C ASP A 262 -24.48 20.58 26.31
N ALA A 263 -24.41 19.55 25.47
CA ALA A 263 -23.68 19.58 24.20
C ALA A 263 -24.28 20.64 23.26
N GLN A 264 -23.44 21.52 22.70
CA GLN A 264 -23.88 22.58 21.78
C GLN A 264 -23.47 22.23 20.35
N VAL A 265 -24.44 22.24 19.43
CA VAL A 265 -24.20 22.16 17.98
C VAL A 265 -23.85 23.57 17.48
N ILE A 266 -22.73 23.71 16.78
CA ILE A 266 -22.34 24.95 16.09
C ILE A 266 -22.32 24.63 14.60
N GLU A 267 -23.22 25.25 13.85
CA GLU A 267 -23.25 25.18 12.39
C GLU A 267 -22.53 26.43 11.86
N GLU A 268 -21.47 26.25 11.07
CA GLU A 268 -20.76 27.35 10.40
C GLU A 268 -20.96 27.22 8.89
N GLU A 269 -21.46 28.29 8.27
CA GLU A 269 -21.56 28.43 6.83
C GLU A 269 -20.23 29.03 6.32
N ILE A 270 -19.60 28.41 5.33
CA ILE A 270 -18.34 28.88 4.72
C ILE A 270 -18.65 29.59 3.40
#